data_AF-A0A831REY5-F1
#
_entry.id   AF-A0A831REY5-F1
#
_cell.length_a   1.000
_cell.length_b   1.000
_cell.length_c   1.000
_cell.angle_alpha   90.00
_cell.angle_beta   90.00
_cell.angle_gamma   90.00
#
_symmetry.space_group_name_H-M   'P 1'
#
loop_
_entity.id
_entity.type
_entity.pdbx_description
1 polymer ?
#
loop_
_entity_poly.entity_id
_entity_poly.type
_entity_poly.pdbx_seq_one_letter_code
_entity_poly.pdbx_strand_id
1 'polypeptide(L)'
;MSISITNFSPSTVSSGGKYRTVAELLASADAFRRAHLEREAKARAEAEARKRREREAFLQRMMTDPEPGWRAPEAGIERKNAKGYQDAVHYLQDLAEGYRLIGKAEEFQRRFQALMAPYHNRRALWQRLKDAGLTLTA
;
A
#
# COMPACT_ATOMS: atom_id res chain seq x y z
N MET A 1 30.06 -9.96 -69.04
CA MET A 1 30.08 -8.83 -69.98
C MET A 1 28.64 -8.50 -70.34
N SER A 2 28.26 -7.23 -70.10
CA SER A 2 27.00 -6.53 -70.46
C SER A 2 25.66 -7.13 -69.98
N ILE A 3 25.14 -6.58 -68.87
CA ILE A 3 23.75 -6.72 -68.44
C ILE A 3 23.00 -5.49 -68.96
N SER A 4 22.04 -5.69 -69.86
CA SER A 4 21.13 -4.64 -70.33
C SER A 4 20.22 -4.21 -69.20
N ILE A 5 20.32 -2.95 -68.79
CA ILE A 5 19.40 -2.34 -67.82
C ILE A 5 18.10 -2.01 -68.56
N THR A 6 17.12 -2.89 -68.43
CA THR A 6 15.74 -2.63 -68.86
C THR A 6 15.11 -1.62 -67.91
N ASN A 7 14.55 -0.55 -68.49
CA ASN A 7 13.83 0.53 -67.84
C ASN A 7 13.00 0.08 -66.63
N PHE A 8 13.35 0.62 -65.45
CA PHE A 8 12.46 0.64 -64.29
C PHE A 8 11.35 1.65 -64.56
N SER A 9 10.20 1.13 -64.99
CA SER A 9 8.95 1.87 -65.01
C SER A 9 8.48 2.04 -63.56
N PRO A 10 8.38 3.25 -62.99
CA PRO A 10 7.78 3.40 -61.69
C PRO A 10 6.27 3.23 -61.86
N SER A 11 5.79 2.00 -61.66
CA SER A 11 4.37 1.76 -61.44
C SER A 11 3.94 2.61 -60.24
N THR A 12 3.14 3.62 -60.53
CA THR A 12 2.50 4.51 -59.59
C THR A 12 1.66 3.68 -58.62
N VAL A 13 2.24 3.35 -57.46
CA VAL A 13 1.47 3.01 -56.27
C VAL A 13 0.76 4.29 -55.84
N SER A 14 -0.46 4.47 -56.36
CA SER A 14 -1.44 5.39 -55.80
C SER A 14 -1.78 4.91 -54.39
N SER A 15 -0.97 5.31 -53.43
CA SER A 15 -1.33 5.24 -52.02
C SER A 15 -1.90 6.59 -51.64
N GLY A 16 -3.24 6.67 -51.59
CA GLY A 16 -3.98 7.79 -51.03
C GLY A 16 -3.81 7.91 -49.51
N GLY A 17 -2.58 7.77 -49.00
CA GLY A 17 -2.23 8.01 -47.61
C GLY A 17 -1.90 9.47 -47.41
N LYS A 18 -2.79 10.23 -46.75
CA LYS A 18 -2.45 11.56 -46.24
C LYS A 18 -1.21 11.43 -45.33
N TYR A 19 -0.08 11.99 -45.74
CA TYR A 19 1.12 12.06 -44.92
C TYR A 19 0.80 12.85 -43.66
N ARG A 20 0.98 12.24 -42.48
CA ARG A 20 0.80 12.94 -41.21
C ARG A 20 1.92 13.96 -41.03
N THR A 21 1.55 15.19 -40.71
CA THR A 21 2.50 16.22 -40.34
C THR A 21 3.16 15.87 -39.00
N VAL A 22 4.38 16.37 -38.77
CA VAL A 22 5.08 16.17 -37.48
C VAL A 22 4.23 16.66 -36.30
N ALA A 23 3.45 17.73 -36.48
CA ALA A 23 2.52 18.24 -35.49
C ALA A 23 1.40 17.23 -35.15
N GLU A 24 0.83 16.54 -36.14
CA GLU A 24 -0.18 15.50 -35.93
C GLU A 24 0.39 14.26 -35.22
N LEU A 25 1.64 13.91 -35.50
CA LEU A 25 2.35 12.83 -34.81
C LEU A 25 2.62 13.18 -33.34
N LEU A 26 3.08 14.40 -33.05
CA LEU A 26 3.31 14.88 -31.69
C LEU A 26 1.99 14.97 -30.90
N ALA A 27 0.94 15.54 -31.48
CA ALA A 27 -0.38 15.61 -30.85
C ALA A 27 -0.96 14.23 -30.55
N SER A 28 -0.77 13.26 -31.45
CA SER A 28 -1.15 11.87 -31.21
C SER A 28 -0.33 11.26 -30.06
N ALA A 29 0.99 11.44 -30.06
CA ALA A 29 1.87 10.91 -29.01
C ALA A 29 1.53 11.48 -27.63
N ASP A 30 1.21 12.77 -27.54
CA ASP A 30 0.78 13.42 -26.31
C ASP A 30 -0.59 12.91 -25.84
N ALA A 31 -1.54 12.70 -26.77
CA ALA A 31 -2.83 12.09 -26.44
C ALA A 31 -2.66 10.67 -25.88
N PHE A 32 -1.80 9.84 -26.50
CA PHE A 32 -1.48 8.51 -25.99
C PHE A 32 -0.81 8.55 -24.61
N ARG A 33 0.15 9.47 -24.40
CA ARG A 33 0.82 9.64 -23.12
C ARG A 33 -0.15 10.04 -22.01
N ARG A 34 -1.04 11.00 -22.28
CA ARG A 34 -2.07 11.43 -21.32
C ARG A 34 -3.02 10.29 -20.96
N ALA A 35 -3.51 9.55 -21.97
CA ALA A 35 -4.37 8.39 -21.74
C ALA A 35 -3.67 7.27 -20.96
N HIS A 36 -2.35 7.08 -21.14
CA HIS A 36 -1.58 6.11 -20.36
C HIS A 36 -1.47 6.54 -18.88
N LEU A 37 -1.09 7.80 -18.64
CA LEU A 37 -0.97 8.34 -17.29
C LEU A 37 -2.30 8.32 -16.53
N GLU A 38 -3.42 8.63 -17.20
CA GLU A 38 -4.75 8.55 -16.60
C GLU A 38 -5.12 7.11 -16.20
N ARG A 39 -4.84 6.13 -17.05
CA ARG A 39 -5.04 4.70 -16.74
C ARG A 39 -4.18 4.25 -15.58
N GLU A 40 -2.92 4.64 -15.54
CA GLU A 40 -2.04 4.31 -14.41
C GLU A 40 -2.53 4.95 -13.11
N ALA A 41 -2.91 6.23 -13.14
CA ALA A 41 -3.43 6.91 -11.96
C ALA A 41 -4.71 6.22 -11.44
N LYS A 42 -5.62 5.86 -12.35
CA LYS A 42 -6.83 5.11 -12.02
C LYS A 42 -6.50 3.73 -11.43
N ALA A 43 -5.57 2.98 -12.04
CA ALA A 43 -5.16 1.67 -11.55
C ALA A 43 -4.50 1.74 -10.16
N ARG A 44 -3.69 2.78 -9.90
CA ARG A 44 -3.11 3.04 -8.57
C ARG A 44 -4.19 3.33 -7.54
N ALA A 45 -5.13 4.22 -7.86
CA ALA A 45 -6.25 4.57 -6.98
C ALA A 45 -7.13 3.34 -6.66
N GLU A 46 -7.44 2.51 -7.66
CA GLU A 46 -8.19 1.27 -7.47
C GLU A 46 -7.44 0.27 -6.59
N ALA A 47 -6.12 0.13 -6.79
CA ALA A 47 -5.28 -0.75 -5.97
C ALA A 47 -5.20 -0.27 -4.51
N GLU A 48 -5.07 1.03 -4.28
CA GLU A 48 -5.08 1.63 -2.94
C GLU A 48 -6.44 1.47 -2.26
N ALA A 49 -7.54 1.70 -3.00
CA ALA A 49 -8.89 1.47 -2.50
C ALA A 49 -9.12 -0.01 -2.13
N ARG A 50 -8.62 -0.94 -2.95
CA ARG A 50 -8.69 -2.37 -2.64
C ARG A 50 -7.89 -2.71 -1.38
N LYS A 51 -6.65 -2.24 -1.27
CA LYS A 51 -5.82 -2.45 -0.06
C LYS A 51 -6.49 -1.90 1.19
N ARG A 52 -7.12 -0.72 1.10
CA ARG A 52 -7.86 -0.12 2.21
C ARG A 52 -9.05 -1.00 2.64
N ARG A 53 -9.84 -1.50 1.68
CA ARG A 53 -10.96 -2.40 1.95
C ARG A 53 -10.50 -3.72 2.56
N GLU A 54 -9.43 -4.31 2.04
CA GLU A 54 -8.83 -5.53 2.58
C GLU A 54 -8.35 -5.32 4.03
N ARG A 55 -7.71 -4.17 4.31
CA ARG A 55 -7.27 -3.79 5.65
C ARG A 55 -8.45 -3.61 6.60
N GLU A 56 -9.47 -2.87 6.21
CA GLU A 56 -10.67 -2.67 7.03
C GLU A 56 -11.39 -4.00 7.31
N ALA A 57 -11.55 -4.86 6.30
CA ALA A 57 -12.16 -6.18 6.49
C ALA A 57 -11.35 -7.08 7.44
N PHE A 58 -10.01 -7.04 7.34
CA PHE A 58 -9.13 -7.72 8.27
C PHE A 58 -9.33 -7.23 9.71
N LEU A 59 -9.38 -5.91 9.92
CA LEU A 59 -9.59 -5.32 11.23
C LEU A 59 -10.98 -5.63 11.79
N GLN A 60 -12.04 -5.58 10.98
CA GLN A 60 -13.39 -5.98 11.39
C GLN A 60 -13.44 -7.44 11.84
N ARG A 61 -12.78 -8.33 11.09
CA ARG A 61 -12.66 -9.74 11.47
C ARG A 61 -11.89 -9.91 12.78
N MET A 62 -10.79 -9.17 12.95
CA MET A 62 -10.01 -9.18 14.20
C MET A 62 -10.86 -8.70 15.38
N MET A 63 -11.69 -7.68 15.20
CA MET A 63 -12.54 -7.17 16.28
C MET A 63 -13.74 -8.07 16.61
N THR A 64 -13.98 -9.14 15.84
CA THR A 64 -14.97 -10.17 16.20
C THR A 64 -14.51 -10.99 17.41
N ASP A 65 -13.21 -11.26 17.51
CA ASP A 65 -12.56 -11.86 18.67
C ASP A 65 -11.19 -11.19 18.88
N PRO A 66 -11.11 -10.15 19.73
CA PRO A 66 -9.87 -9.41 19.94
C PRO A 66 -8.87 -10.15 20.86
N GLU A 67 -9.28 -11.21 21.57
CA GLU A 67 -8.43 -11.88 22.58
C GLU A 67 -7.14 -12.51 22.03
N PRO A 68 -7.12 -13.16 20.85
CA PRO A 68 -5.88 -13.60 20.23
C PRO A 68 -4.89 -12.44 19.97
N GLY A 69 -5.41 -11.25 19.63
CA GLY A 69 -4.61 -10.06 19.41
C GLY A 69 -3.94 -9.53 20.67
N TRP A 70 -4.50 -9.80 21.86
CA TRP A 70 -3.91 -9.43 23.15
C TRP A 70 -2.90 -10.47 23.67
N ARG A 71 -3.15 -11.77 23.43
CA ARG A 71 -2.25 -12.86 23.85
C ARG A 71 -0.91 -12.89 23.09
N ALA A 72 -0.91 -12.53 21.82
CA ALA A 72 0.31 -12.56 21.01
C ALA A 72 1.38 -11.52 21.47
N PRO A 73 1.02 -10.26 21.77
CA PRO A 73 1.91 -9.30 22.42
C PRO A 73 2.49 -9.79 23.75
N GLU A 74 1.67 -10.39 24.62
CA GLU A 74 2.13 -10.92 25.92
C GLU A 74 3.28 -11.92 25.74
N ALA A 75 3.06 -12.93 24.90
CA ALA A 75 4.09 -13.93 24.59
C ALA A 75 5.33 -13.34 23.91
N GLY A 76 5.16 -12.33 23.06
CA GLY A 76 6.27 -11.62 22.40
C GLY A 76 7.12 -10.81 23.38
N ILE A 77 6.48 -10.14 24.34
CA ILE A 77 7.15 -9.33 25.36
C ILE A 77 7.92 -10.23 26.34
N GLU A 78 7.35 -11.38 26.71
CA GLU A 78 7.97 -12.37 27.60
C GLU A 78 9.25 -12.99 27.03
N ARG A 79 9.34 -13.15 25.70
CA ARG A 79 10.53 -13.70 25.02
C ARG A 79 11.74 -12.75 25.03
N LYS A 80 11.54 -11.48 25.39
CA LYS A 80 12.59 -10.44 25.59
C LYS A 80 13.59 -10.29 24.43
N ASN A 81 13.20 -10.60 23.21
CA ASN A 81 14.08 -10.47 22.04
C ASN A 81 13.55 -9.40 21.06
N ALA A 82 14.43 -8.95 20.17
CA ALA A 82 14.13 -7.83 19.28
C ALA A 82 12.92 -8.10 18.37
N LYS A 83 12.80 -9.33 17.86
CA LYS A 83 11.67 -9.76 17.01
C LYS A 83 10.36 -9.80 17.80
N GLY A 84 10.36 -10.34 19.01
CA GLY A 84 9.19 -10.42 19.87
C GLY A 84 8.63 -9.04 20.24
N TYR A 85 9.51 -8.06 20.45
CA TYR A 85 9.09 -6.66 20.64
C TYR A 85 8.54 -6.03 19.35
N GLN A 86 9.12 -6.32 18.18
CA GLN A 86 8.57 -5.83 16.91
C GLN A 86 7.19 -6.44 16.63
N ASP A 87 7.06 -7.76 16.79
CA ASP A 87 5.80 -8.47 16.60
C ASP A 87 4.73 -7.92 17.58
N ALA A 88 5.08 -7.74 18.86
CA ALA A 88 4.17 -7.18 19.86
C ALA A 88 3.69 -5.76 19.49
N VAL A 89 4.59 -4.89 19.01
CA VAL A 89 4.23 -3.55 18.56
C VAL A 89 3.27 -3.60 17.37
N HIS A 90 3.51 -4.45 16.38
CA HIS A 90 2.61 -4.60 15.24
C HIS A 90 1.21 -5.08 15.65
N TYR A 91 1.11 -6.11 16.50
CA TYR A 91 -0.19 -6.58 16.99
C TYR A 91 -0.95 -5.50 17.77
N LEU A 92 -0.24 -4.71 18.58
CA LEU A 92 -0.87 -3.61 19.33
C LEU A 92 -1.32 -2.46 18.42
N GLN A 93 -0.60 -2.20 17.31
CA GLN A 93 -1.04 -1.22 16.30
C GLN A 93 -2.31 -1.69 15.58
N ASP A 94 -2.36 -2.96 15.18
CA ASP A 94 -3.54 -3.56 14.54
C ASP A 94 -4.75 -3.48 15.48
N LEU A 95 -4.58 -3.83 16.77
CA LEU A 95 -5.63 -3.69 17.78
C LEU A 95 -6.06 -2.22 17.95
N ALA A 96 -5.11 -1.28 18.05
CA ALA A 96 -5.45 0.14 18.19
C ALA A 96 -6.26 0.66 16.99
N GLU A 97 -5.92 0.22 15.78
CA GLU A 97 -6.69 0.54 14.58
C GLU A 97 -8.08 -0.12 14.60
N GLY A 98 -8.17 -1.40 14.94
CA GLY A 98 -9.45 -2.11 15.05
C GLY A 98 -10.38 -1.51 16.10
N TYR A 99 -9.87 -1.15 17.28
CA TYR A 99 -10.65 -0.50 18.34
C TYR A 99 -11.11 0.91 17.94
N ARG A 100 -10.29 1.68 17.19
CA ARG A 100 -10.73 2.95 16.61
C ARG A 100 -11.84 2.76 15.58
N LEU A 101 -11.74 1.72 14.74
CA LEU A 101 -12.74 1.40 13.71
C LEU A 101 -14.12 1.11 14.32
N ILE A 102 -14.18 0.43 15.45
CA ILE A 102 -15.44 0.13 16.15
C ILE A 102 -15.85 1.19 17.19
N GLY A 103 -15.15 2.34 17.25
CA GLY A 103 -15.47 3.43 18.17
C GLY A 103 -15.18 3.14 19.66
N LYS A 104 -14.33 2.17 19.97
CA LYS A 104 -14.00 1.74 21.34
C LYS A 104 -12.54 2.04 21.73
N ALA A 105 -12.00 3.17 21.27
CA ALA A 105 -10.61 3.56 21.52
C ALA A 105 -10.26 3.64 23.02
N GLU A 106 -11.21 4.04 23.88
CA GLU A 106 -11.01 4.09 25.33
C GLU A 106 -10.84 2.69 25.95
N GLU A 107 -11.56 1.69 25.43
CA GLU A 107 -11.43 0.31 25.90
C GLU A 107 -10.05 -0.25 25.57
N PHE A 108 -9.56 0.02 24.35
CA PHE A 108 -8.18 -0.28 23.97
C PHE A 108 -7.21 0.37 24.95
N GLN A 109 -7.40 1.65 25.25
CA GLN A 109 -6.48 2.37 26.12
C GLN A 109 -6.41 1.72 27.49
N ARG A 110 -7.55 1.47 28.15
CA ARG A 110 -7.59 0.79 29.46
C ARG A 110 -6.87 -0.56 29.44
N ARG A 111 -7.14 -1.40 28.43
CA ARG A 111 -6.50 -2.72 28.29
C ARG A 111 -5.00 -2.60 28.03
N PHE A 112 -4.60 -1.65 27.20
CA PHE A 112 -3.20 -1.36 26.90
C PHE A 112 -2.44 -0.91 28.16
N GLN A 113 -3.03 -0.04 29.01
CA GLN A 113 -2.39 0.35 30.27
C GLN A 113 -2.21 -0.85 31.20
N ALA A 114 -3.25 -1.69 31.34
CA ALA A 114 -3.20 -2.89 32.18
C ALA A 114 -2.12 -3.89 31.71
N LEU A 115 -2.04 -4.13 30.41
CA LEU A 115 -1.02 -4.98 29.80
C LEU A 115 0.40 -4.44 30.03
N MET A 116 0.57 -3.11 29.98
CA MET A 116 1.87 -2.46 30.09
C MET A 116 2.34 -2.19 31.53
N ALA A 117 1.44 -2.20 32.52
CA ALA A 117 1.77 -1.90 33.92
C ALA A 117 2.94 -2.76 34.48
N PRO A 118 3.03 -4.08 34.20
CA PRO A 118 4.16 -4.90 34.65
C PRO A 118 5.50 -4.53 33.98
N TYR A 119 5.46 -3.79 32.87
CA TYR A 119 6.61 -3.52 32.00
C TYR A 119 7.06 -2.05 32.01
N HIS A 120 6.67 -1.28 33.03
CA HIS A 120 7.02 0.14 33.19
C HIS A 120 8.54 0.41 33.13
N ASN A 121 9.37 -0.53 33.58
CA ASN A 121 10.83 -0.40 33.58
C ASN A 121 11.49 -0.70 32.22
N ARG A 122 10.73 -1.17 31.22
CA ARG A 122 11.27 -1.58 29.90
C ARG A 122 11.34 -0.41 28.92
N ARG A 123 12.29 0.49 29.13
CA ARG A 123 12.46 1.71 28.30
C ARG A 123 12.55 1.42 26.79
N ALA A 124 13.23 0.34 26.39
CA ALA A 124 13.38 -0.02 24.97
C ALA A 124 12.05 -0.43 24.31
N LEU A 125 11.15 -1.08 25.05
CA LEU A 125 9.82 -1.44 24.56
C LEU A 125 8.95 -0.19 24.44
N TRP A 126 8.96 0.66 25.47
CA TRP A 126 8.27 1.95 25.46
C TRP A 126 8.69 2.87 24.33
N GLN A 127 9.99 2.94 24.03
CA GLN A 127 10.49 3.73 22.92
C GLN A 127 9.92 3.24 21.59
N ARG A 128 9.93 1.92 21.36
CA ARG A 128 9.37 1.32 20.13
C ARG A 128 7.86 1.55 20.01
N LEU A 129 7.12 1.48 21.12
CA LEU A 129 5.68 1.79 21.14
C LEU A 129 5.42 3.26 20.80
N LYS A 130 6.22 4.17 21.37
CA LYS A 130 6.14 5.61 21.06
C LYS A 130 6.47 5.90 19.59
N ASP A 131 7.52 5.29 19.06
CA ASP A 131 7.91 5.42 17.64
C ASP A 131 6.81 4.88 16.72
N ALA A 132 6.05 3.88 17.18
CA ALA A 132 4.89 3.31 16.51
C ALA A 132 3.59 4.13 16.69
N GLY A 133 3.62 5.27 17.39
CA GLY A 133 2.46 6.13 17.65
C GLY A 133 1.51 5.59 18.74
N LEU A 134 1.91 4.55 19.47
CA LEU A 134 1.17 4.00 20.61
C LEU A 134 1.63 4.68 21.89
N THR A 135 1.01 5.80 22.23
CA THR A 135 1.28 6.52 23.48
C THR A 135 0.23 6.22 24.52
N LEU A 136 0.65 6.15 25.79
CA LEU A 136 -0.28 6.26 26.91
C LEU A 136 -0.82 7.70 26.95
N THR A 137 -1.87 7.99 26.19
CA THR A 137 -2.65 9.21 26.42
C THR A 137 -3.44 9.01 27.71
N ALA A 138 -3.23 9.91 28.66
CA ALA A 138 -3.93 9.95 29.94
C ALA A 138 -5.40 10.39 29.76
#